data_AF-A0A2H0YZD6-F1
#
_entry.id   AF-A0A2H0YZD6-F1
#
_cell.length_a   1.000
_cell.length_b   1.000
_cell.length_c   1.000
_cell.angle_alpha   90.00
_cell.angle_beta   90.00
_cell.angle_gamma   90.00
#
_symmetry.space_group_name_H-M   'P 1'
#
loop_
_entity.id
_entity.type
_entity.pdbx_description
1 polymer ?
#
loop_
_entity_poly.entity_id
_entity_poly.type
_entity_poly.pdbx_seq_one_letter_code
_entity_poly.pdbx_strand_id
1 'polypeptide(L)'
;NHLLVKIGESETEASEVIAKLVKRPELKLKEILQLKSENDFVLSEIKNNNYLIEQLEIELKYEGYIKRQEEVVKKVEKFETLNIPLNFNYLILNSLSTEGREKLFKVKPRSIGQASRISGVTASDISILLVYLRK
;
A
#
# COMPACT_ATOMS: atom_id res chain seq x y z
N ASN A 1 -1.41 -4.25 -30.56
CA ASN A 1 -0.99 -5.66 -30.68
C ASN A 1 0.47 -5.84 -31.08
N HIS A 2 0.97 -5.23 -32.17
CA HIS A 2 2.37 -5.45 -32.58
C HIS A 2 3.43 -5.11 -31.50
N LEU A 3 3.21 -4.12 -30.63
CA LEU A 3 4.12 -3.86 -29.50
C LEU A 3 4.12 -4.99 -28.46
N LEU A 4 2.96 -5.55 -28.13
CA LEU A 4 2.83 -6.65 -27.15
C LEU A 4 3.49 -7.93 -27.65
N VAL A 5 3.28 -8.26 -28.93
CA VAL A 5 3.94 -9.40 -29.58
C VAL A 5 5.46 -9.22 -29.63
N LYS A 6 5.94 -7.99 -29.87
CA LYS A 6 7.38 -7.67 -29.92
C LYS A 6 8.09 -7.84 -28.58
N ILE A 7 7.38 -7.67 -27.46
CA ILE A 7 7.92 -7.85 -26.10
C ILE A 7 7.61 -9.24 -25.51
N GLY A 8 7.04 -10.16 -26.30
CA GLY A 8 6.75 -11.54 -25.87
C GLY A 8 5.51 -11.68 -24.99
N GLU A 9 4.65 -10.66 -24.95
CA GLU A 9 3.43 -10.63 -24.15
C GLU A 9 2.20 -11.14 -24.91
N SER A 10 1.19 -11.56 -24.15
CA SER A 10 -0.07 -12.06 -24.71
C SER A 10 -0.81 -10.92 -25.43
N GLU A 11 -1.37 -11.21 -26.61
CA GLU A 11 -2.21 -10.24 -27.29
C GLU A 11 -3.47 -9.92 -26.46
N THR A 12 -3.90 -8.66 -26.51
CA THR A 12 -5.16 -8.23 -25.90
C THR A 12 -6.20 -8.07 -27.01
N GLU A 13 -7.25 -8.89 -26.97
CA GLU A 13 -8.40 -8.77 -27.89
C GLU A 13 -9.32 -7.60 -27.53
N ALA A 14 -9.24 -7.11 -26.28
CA ALA A 14 -10.05 -6.00 -25.77
C ALA A 14 -9.25 -4.69 -25.69
N SER A 15 -9.95 -3.56 -25.87
CA SER A 15 -9.38 -2.22 -25.64
C SER A 15 -8.97 -2.06 -24.18
N GLU A 16 -7.69 -1.81 -23.92
CA GLU A 16 -7.17 -1.53 -22.58
C GLU A 16 -6.76 -0.06 -22.40
N VAL A 17 -6.87 0.43 -21.16
CA VAL A 17 -6.45 1.79 -20.79
C VAL A 17 -4.92 1.85 -20.73
N ILE A 18 -4.31 2.92 -21.29
CA ILE A 18 -2.85 3.14 -21.28
C ILE A 18 -2.26 3.01 -19.87
N ALA A 19 -2.94 3.56 -18.87
CA ALA A 19 -2.55 3.44 -17.45
C ALA A 19 -2.37 1.99 -16.97
N LYS A 20 -3.14 1.04 -17.52
CA LYS A 20 -3.03 -0.38 -17.19
C LYS A 20 -1.89 -1.05 -17.95
N LEU A 21 -1.67 -0.67 -19.21
CA LEU A 21 -0.59 -1.20 -20.04
C LEU A 21 0.79 -0.78 -19.52
N VAL A 22 0.95 0.48 -19.10
CA VAL A 22 2.20 1.02 -18.56
C VAL A 22 2.64 0.31 -17.28
N LYS A 23 1.74 -0.38 -16.56
CA LYS A 23 2.11 -1.19 -15.40
C LYS A 23 2.89 -2.45 -15.75
N ARG A 24 2.90 -2.89 -17.02
CA ARG A 24 3.76 -3.98 -17.49
C ARG A 24 5.20 -3.46 -17.57
N PRO A 25 6.17 -4.09 -16.87
CA PRO A 25 7.53 -3.56 -16.76
C PRO A 25 8.26 -3.46 -18.11
N GLU A 26 7.90 -4.31 -19.07
CA GLU A 26 8.46 -4.33 -20.42
C GLU A 26 7.96 -3.17 -21.30
N LEU A 27 6.89 -2.48 -20.88
CA LEU A 27 6.30 -1.37 -21.63
C LEU A 27 6.76 -0.01 -21.10
N LYS A 28 7.17 0.85 -22.03
CA LYS A 28 7.47 2.26 -21.79
C LYS A 28 6.32 3.15 -22.27
N LEU A 29 5.97 4.16 -21.48
CA LEU A 29 4.87 5.07 -21.82
C LEU A 29 5.14 5.77 -23.17
N LYS A 30 6.40 6.15 -23.42
CA LYS A 30 6.84 6.77 -24.68
C LYS A 30 6.45 5.94 -25.91
N GLU A 31 6.67 4.63 -25.86
CA GLU A 31 6.41 3.71 -26.99
C GLU A 31 4.91 3.55 -27.23
N ILE A 32 4.12 3.51 -26.17
CA ILE A 32 2.66 3.43 -26.26
C ILE A 32 2.08 4.72 -26.86
N LEU A 33 2.58 5.89 -26.42
CA LEU A 33 2.12 7.19 -26.91
C LEU A 33 2.44 7.40 -28.40
N GLN A 34 3.58 6.88 -28.89
CA GLN A 34 3.95 6.95 -30.31
C GLN A 34 2.93 6.26 -31.24
N LEU A 35 2.13 5.30 -30.73
CA LEU A 35 1.10 4.63 -31.53
C LEU A 35 -0.20 5.44 -31.71
N LYS A 36 -0.39 6.53 -30.95
CA LYS A 36 -1.60 7.37 -31.01
C LYS A 36 -1.37 8.57 -31.93
N SER A 37 -2.35 8.90 -32.77
CA SER A 37 -2.31 10.07 -33.66
C SER A 37 -2.31 11.38 -32.86
N GLU A 38 -1.77 12.43 -33.46
CA GLU A 38 -1.47 13.73 -32.83
C GLU A 38 -2.66 14.70 -32.73
N ASN A 39 -3.89 14.20 -32.86
CA ASN A 39 -5.08 15.08 -32.91
C ASN A 39 -5.44 15.73 -31.56
N ASP A 40 -4.60 15.54 -30.53
CA ASP A 40 -4.81 16.05 -29.17
C ASP A 40 -3.59 16.88 -28.73
N PHE A 41 -3.84 18.13 -28.37
CA PHE A 41 -2.83 19.09 -27.91
C PHE A 41 -2.11 18.64 -26.64
N VAL A 42 -2.83 17.98 -25.72
CA VAL A 42 -2.24 17.46 -24.47
C VAL A 42 -1.28 16.31 -24.79
N LEU A 43 -1.65 15.44 -25.74
CA LEU A 43 -0.77 14.34 -26.16
C LEU A 43 0.49 14.85 -26.86
N SER A 44 0.42 15.93 -27.65
CA SER A 44 1.60 16.49 -28.30
C SER A 44 2.55 17.16 -27.29
N GLU A 45 2.02 17.87 -26.28
CA GLU A 45 2.82 18.42 -25.20
C GLU A 45 3.56 17.34 -24.41
N ILE A 46 2.85 16.27 -24.00
CA ILE A 46 3.44 15.14 -23.28
C ILE A 46 4.52 14.46 -24.13
N LYS A 47 4.25 14.18 -25.41
CA LYS A 47 5.22 13.52 -26.32
C LYS A 47 6.52 14.29 -26.48
N ASN A 48 6.45 15.62 -26.47
CA ASN A 48 7.59 16.51 -26.67
C ASN A 48 8.40 16.74 -25.40
N ASN A 49 7.92 16.26 -24.24
CA ASN A 49 8.57 16.47 -22.95
C ASN A 49 8.94 15.14 -22.29
N ASN A 50 10.20 14.73 -22.41
CA ASN A 50 10.70 13.48 -21.83
C ASN A 50 10.54 13.44 -20.29
N TYR A 51 10.66 14.57 -19.60
CA TYR A 51 10.47 14.64 -18.15
C TYR A 51 9.01 14.33 -17.76
N LEU A 52 8.04 14.89 -18.50
CA LEU A 52 6.63 14.59 -18.26
C LEU A 52 6.31 13.11 -18.52
N ILE A 53 6.86 12.54 -19.60
CA ILE A 53 6.69 11.10 -19.88
C ILE A 53 7.27 10.25 -18.74
N GLU A 54 8.47 10.56 -18.26
CA GLU A 54 9.10 9.82 -17.18
C GLU A 54 8.30 9.92 -15.88
N GLN A 55 7.87 11.12 -15.49
CA GLN A 55 7.05 11.32 -14.29
C GLN A 55 5.72 10.57 -14.37
N LEU A 56 5.01 10.68 -15.50
CA LEU A 56 3.75 9.95 -15.69
C LEU A 56 3.97 8.43 -15.66
N GLU A 57 5.05 7.93 -16.26
CA GLU A 57 5.38 6.52 -16.21
C GLU A 57 5.65 6.04 -14.77
N ILE A 58 6.38 6.83 -13.98
CA ILE A 58 6.63 6.56 -12.55
C ILE A 58 5.30 6.56 -11.79
N GLU A 59 4.50 7.62 -11.89
CA GLU A 59 3.22 7.71 -11.17
C GLU A 59 2.30 6.53 -11.49
N LEU A 60 2.15 6.18 -12.77
CA LEU A 60 1.30 5.06 -13.21
C LEU A 60 1.82 3.69 -12.76
N LYS A 61 3.14 3.48 -12.75
CA LYS A 61 3.75 2.22 -12.29
C LYS A 61 3.66 2.09 -10.77
N TYR A 62 3.80 3.18 -10.04
CA TYR A 62 3.93 3.17 -8.58
C TYR A 62 2.65 3.53 -7.81
N GLU A 63 1.58 4.01 -8.46
CA GLU A 63 0.33 4.44 -7.79
C GLU A 63 -0.21 3.42 -6.77
N GLY A 64 -0.18 2.13 -7.12
CA GLY A 64 -0.69 1.07 -6.26
C GLY A 64 0.18 0.82 -5.04
N TYR A 65 1.50 0.92 -5.22
CA TYR A 65 2.46 0.80 -4.13
C TYR A 65 2.39 2.00 -3.19
N ILE A 66 2.33 3.21 -3.74
CA ILE A 66 2.19 4.46 -2.97
C ILE A 66 0.90 4.40 -2.15
N LYS A 67 -0.24 4.08 -2.78
CA LYS A 67 -1.52 3.94 -2.08
C LYS A 67 -1.45 2.93 -0.93
N ARG A 68 -0.82 1.78 -1.17
CA ARG A 68 -0.66 0.75 -0.12
C ARG A 68 0.23 1.24 1.03
N GLN A 69 1.28 1.98 0.74
CA GLN A 69 2.14 2.58 1.78
C GLN A 69 1.40 3.64 2.58
N GLU A 70 0.61 4.50 1.93
CA GLU A 70 -0.23 5.47 2.62
C GLU A 70 -1.25 4.81 3.55
N GLU A 71 -1.87 3.70 3.14
CA GLU A 71 -2.78 2.92 3.98
C GLU A 71 -2.07 2.36 5.22
N VAL A 72 -0.83 1.90 5.07
CA VAL A 72 0.01 1.44 6.20
C VAL A 72 0.33 2.59 7.15
N VAL A 73 0.75 3.75 6.63
CA VAL A 73 1.04 4.94 7.43
C VAL A 73 -0.18 5.36 8.24
N LYS A 74 -1.35 5.50 7.59
CA LYS A 74 -2.61 5.85 8.25
C LYS A 74 -2.97 4.87 9.37
N LYS A 75 -2.72 3.57 9.16
CA LYS A 75 -2.96 2.54 10.18
C LYS A 75 -2.01 2.71 11.38
N VAL A 76 -0.74 2.98 11.14
CA VAL A 76 0.26 3.20 12.21
C VAL A 76 -0.09 4.45 13.02
N GLU A 77 -0.38 5.56 12.37
CA GLU A 77 -0.79 6.82 13.04
C GLU A 77 -2.04 6.62 13.90
N LYS A 78 -3.03 5.89 13.36
CA LYS A 78 -4.20 5.50 14.14
C LYS A 78 -3.85 4.66 15.36
N PHE A 79 -2.89 3.74 15.25
CA PHE A 79 -2.49 2.90 16.38
C PHE A 79 -1.73 3.68 17.45
N GLU A 80 -0.94 4.69 17.08
CA GLU A 80 -0.27 5.56 18.05
C GLU A 80 -1.24 6.39 18.89
N THR A 81 -2.34 6.83 18.27
CA THR A 81 -3.35 7.67 18.95
C THR A 81 -4.35 6.88 19.80
N LEU A 82 -4.45 5.56 19.59
CA LEU A 82 -5.30 4.68 20.38
C LEU A 82 -4.63 4.33 21.71
N ASN A 83 -5.01 5.06 22.75
CA ASN A 83 -4.46 4.89 24.09
C ASN A 83 -4.99 3.63 24.79
N ILE A 84 -4.13 3.03 25.61
CA ILE A 84 -4.47 1.95 26.52
C ILE A 84 -4.54 2.53 27.94
N PRO A 85 -5.64 2.32 28.69
CA PRO A 85 -5.77 2.81 30.06
C PRO A 85 -4.62 2.34 30.97
N LEU A 86 -4.11 3.22 31.84
CA LEU A 86 -2.95 2.93 32.71
C LEU A 86 -3.19 1.74 33.66
N ASN A 87 -4.44 1.54 34.07
CA ASN A 87 -4.88 0.48 34.97
C ASN A 87 -5.46 -0.73 34.22
N PHE A 88 -5.24 -0.84 32.91
CA PHE A 88 -5.74 -1.96 32.13
C PHE A 88 -5.15 -3.29 32.63
N ASN A 89 -6.02 -4.23 33.01
CA ASN A 89 -5.59 -5.54 33.47
C ASN A 89 -5.52 -6.53 32.30
N TYR A 90 -4.34 -6.69 31.72
CA TYR A 90 -4.11 -7.64 30.61
C TYR A 90 -4.38 -9.11 30.98
N LEU A 91 -4.38 -9.47 32.27
CA LEU A 91 -4.56 -10.85 32.71
C LEU A 91 -5.98 -11.37 32.46
N ILE A 92 -6.97 -10.48 32.34
CA ILE A 92 -8.37 -10.85 32.07
C ILE A 92 -8.59 -11.34 30.63
N LEU A 93 -7.67 -11.01 29.70
CA LEU A 93 -7.80 -11.36 28.29
C LEU A 93 -7.29 -12.78 28.03
N ASN A 94 -8.15 -13.76 28.30
CA ASN A 94 -7.82 -15.17 28.10
C ASN A 94 -7.55 -15.57 26.65
N SER A 95 -8.01 -14.77 25.68
CA SER A 95 -7.76 -14.96 24.27
C SER A 95 -6.38 -14.51 23.81
N LEU A 96 -5.67 -13.68 24.59
CA LEU A 96 -4.28 -13.34 24.28
C LEU A 96 -3.39 -14.57 24.43
N SER A 97 -2.41 -14.67 23.54
CA SER A 97 -1.32 -15.63 23.68
C SER A 97 -0.64 -15.47 25.05
N THR A 98 -0.13 -16.56 25.62
CA THR A 98 0.56 -16.52 26.92
C THR A 98 1.74 -15.54 26.88
N GLU A 99 2.55 -15.62 25.83
CA GLU A 99 3.70 -14.72 25.62
C GLU A 99 3.25 -13.26 25.45
N GLY A 100 2.27 -13.00 24.58
CA GLY A 100 1.76 -11.65 24.35
C GLY A 100 1.19 -11.03 25.63
N ARG A 101 0.43 -11.81 26.40
CA ARG A 101 -0.15 -11.37 27.69
C ARG A 101 0.93 -11.04 28.71
N GLU A 102 1.93 -11.91 28.88
CA GLU A 102 3.04 -11.68 29.80
C GLU A 102 3.81 -10.40 29.43
N LYS A 103 4.15 -10.25 28.16
CA LYS A 103 4.90 -9.10 27.67
C LYS A 103 4.11 -7.79 27.76
N LEU A 104 2.83 -7.80 27.42
CA LEU A 104 1.94 -6.64 27.60
C LEU A 104 1.79 -6.25 29.07
N PHE A 105 1.64 -7.23 29.97
CA PHE A 105 1.54 -6.98 31.41
C PHE A 105 2.84 -6.41 31.99
N LYS A 106 4.00 -6.88 31.51
CA LYS A 106 5.32 -6.40 31.94
C LYS A 106 5.63 -5.00 31.41
N VAL A 107 5.41 -4.76 30.12
CA VAL A 107 5.76 -3.49 29.46
C VAL A 107 4.74 -2.39 29.76
N LYS A 108 3.46 -2.74 29.91
CA LYS A 108 2.34 -1.79 30.10
C LYS A 108 2.36 -0.66 29.06
N PRO A 109 2.21 -0.99 27.77
CA PRO A 109 2.21 0.03 26.72
C PRO A 109 1.09 1.06 26.92
N ARG A 110 1.35 2.30 26.49
CA ARG A 110 0.41 3.43 26.56
C ARG A 110 -0.46 3.56 25.32
N SER A 111 -0.07 2.95 24.20
CA SER A 111 -0.83 2.95 22.96
C SER A 111 -0.82 1.57 22.29
N ILE A 112 -1.80 1.33 21.42
CA ILE A 112 -1.83 0.15 20.55
C ILE A 112 -0.57 0.10 19.65
N GLY A 113 -0.12 1.26 19.16
CA GLY A 113 1.09 1.39 18.37
C GLY A 113 2.30 0.86 19.13
N GLN A 114 2.49 1.29 20.38
CA GLN A 114 3.55 0.79 21.24
C GLN A 114 3.41 -0.72 21.50
N ALA A 115 2.20 -1.20 21.80
CA ALA A 115 1.93 -2.61 22.02
C ALA A 115 2.36 -3.47 20.82
N SER A 116 2.07 -3.02 19.60
CA SER A 116 2.37 -3.75 18.35
C SER A 116 3.86 -3.91 18.05
N ARG A 117 4.72 -3.07 18.65
CA ARG A 117 6.18 -3.15 18.48
C ARG A 117 6.86 -4.04 19.53
N ILE A 118 6.13 -4.53 20.52
CA ILE A 118 6.69 -5.41 21.53
C ILE A 118 6.96 -6.76 20.88
N SER A 119 8.24 -7.16 20.83
CA SER A 119 8.64 -8.48 20.33
C SER A 119 7.85 -9.57 21.06
N GLY A 120 7.24 -10.51 20.34
CA GLY A 120 6.39 -11.57 20.91
C GLY A 120 4.92 -11.19 21.15
N VAL A 121 4.53 -9.94 20.89
CA VAL A 121 3.12 -9.57 20.75
C VAL A 121 2.74 -9.70 19.28
N THR A 122 1.75 -10.55 18.99
CA THR A 122 1.36 -10.87 17.60
C THR A 122 0.28 -9.92 17.08
N ALA A 123 0.07 -9.91 15.75
CA ALA A 123 -1.04 -9.16 15.14
C ALA A 123 -2.42 -9.62 15.66
N SER A 124 -2.56 -10.90 16.03
CA SER A 124 -3.76 -11.46 16.65
C SER A 124 -3.99 -10.88 18.05
N ASP A 125 -2.93 -10.78 18.86
CA ASP A 125 -2.99 -10.18 20.20
C ASP A 125 -3.44 -8.72 20.14
N ILE A 126 -2.90 -7.95 19.19
CA ILE A 126 -3.31 -6.56 18.95
C ILE A 126 -4.78 -6.47 18.51
N SER A 127 -5.25 -7.41 17.70
CA SER A 127 -6.65 -7.44 17.26
C SER A 127 -7.60 -7.70 18.42
N ILE A 128 -7.25 -8.62 19.32
CA ILE A 128 -8.00 -8.90 20.55
C ILE A 128 -8.03 -7.66 21.45
N LEU A 129 -6.88 -7.03 21.67
CA LEU A 129 -6.79 -5.83 22.50
C LEU A 129 -7.63 -4.68 21.94
N LEU A 130 -7.60 -4.47 20.61
CA LEU A 130 -8.43 -3.47 19.92
C LEU A 130 -9.93 -3.74 20.06
N VAL A 131 -10.37 -5.00 19.97
CA VAL A 131 -11.78 -5.36 20.15
C VAL A 131 -12.21 -5.10 21.59
N TYR A 132 -11.36 -5.42 22.57
CA TYR A 132 -11.67 -5.21 23.98
C TYR A 132 -11.74 -3.73 24.35
N LEU A 133 -10.80 -2.90 23.88
CA LEU A 133 -10.76 -1.46 24.18
C LEU A 133 -11.83 -0.64 23.46
N ARG A 134 -12.54 -1.23 22.49
CA ARG A 134 -13.70 -0.61 21.83
C ARG A 134 -15.03 -0.92 22.51
N LYS A 135 -15.05 -1.86 23.45
CA LYS A 135 -16.19 -2.11 24.34
C LYS A 135 -16.10 -1.17 25.54
#